data_AF-A0A962UV81-F1
#
_entry.id   AF-A0A962UV81-F1
#
_cell.length_a   1.000
_cell.length_b   1.000
_cell.length_c   1.000
_cell.angle_alpha   90.00
_cell.angle_beta   90.00
_cell.angle_gamma   90.00
#
_symmetry.space_group_name_H-M   'P 1'
#
loop_
_entity.id
_entity.type
_entity.pdbx_description
1 polymer ?
#
loop_
_entity_poly.entity_id
_entity_poly.type
_entity_poly.pdbx_seq_one_letter_code
_entity_poly.pdbx_strand_id
1 'polypeptide(L)'
;MERALENLLYASRWLLAPIYLGLSLALLALGIKFFQEVFHILPAVLAIKEADLVLVVLSLVDIALVGGLIVMVMLSGYENFVSAIEIKEGSEKLSWLG
;
A
#
# COMPACT_ATOMS: atom_id res chain seq x y z
N MET A 1 10.76 29.46 -11.96
CA MET A 1 9.95 28.61 -11.07
C MET A 1 9.63 27.26 -11.70
N GLU A 2 9.37 27.19 -13.01
CA GLU A 2 9.11 25.94 -13.75
C GLU A 2 10.22 24.88 -13.60
N ARG A 3 11.49 25.24 -13.78
CA ARG A 3 12.64 24.31 -13.59
C ARG A 3 12.76 23.73 -12.18
N ALA A 4 12.36 24.47 -11.15
CA ALA A 4 12.37 23.97 -9.78
C ALA A 4 11.23 22.98 -9.53
N LEU A 5 10.08 23.19 -10.18
CA LEU A 5 8.94 22.27 -10.16
C LEU A 5 9.23 20.99 -10.95
N GLU A 6 9.81 21.06 -12.15
CA GLU A 6 10.25 19.88 -12.91
C GLU A 6 11.24 19.03 -12.12
N ASN A 7 12.28 19.65 -11.53
CA ASN A 7 13.26 18.93 -10.73
C ASN A 7 12.63 18.28 -9.48
N LEU A 8 11.65 18.92 -8.84
CA LEU A 8 10.88 18.34 -7.74
C LEU A 8 10.01 17.16 -8.19
N LEU A 9 9.41 17.23 -9.38
CA LEU A 9 8.60 16.15 -9.96
C LEU A 9 9.45 14.93 -10.34
N TYR A 10 10.63 15.15 -10.93
CA TYR A 10 11.57 14.06 -11.21
C TYR A 10 12.13 13.43 -9.93
N ALA A 11 12.44 14.23 -8.91
CA ALA A 11 12.88 13.72 -7.60
C ALA A 11 11.79 12.90 -6.88
N SER A 12 10.52 13.32 -7.01
CA SER A 12 9.35 12.62 -6.46
C SER A 12 9.26 11.17 -6.97
N ARG A 13 9.42 10.93 -8.28
CA ARG A 13 9.37 9.56 -8.85
C ARG A 13 10.41 8.63 -8.23
N TRP A 14 11.63 9.14 -8.01
CA TRP A 14 12.72 8.34 -7.45
C TRP A 14 12.52 8.06 -5.95
N LEU A 15 11.87 8.96 -5.21
CA LEU A 15 11.51 8.75 -3.81
C LEU A 15 10.34 7.77 -3.66
N LEU A 16 9.37 7.78 -4.58
CA LEU A 16 8.20 6.89 -4.54
C LEU A 16 8.56 5.42 -4.79
N ALA A 17 9.54 5.14 -5.65
CA ALA A 17 9.97 3.78 -5.96
C ALA A 17 10.39 2.94 -4.72
N PRO A 18 11.32 3.39 -3.85
CA PRO A 18 11.68 2.66 -2.64
C PRO A 18 10.54 2.60 -1.61
N ILE A 19 9.66 3.62 -1.55
CA ILE A 19 8.50 3.62 -0.66
C ILE A 19 7.53 2.50 -1.07
N TYR A 20 7.17 2.39 -2.35
CA TYR A 20 6.28 1.33 -2.81
C TYR A 20 6.89 -0.07 -2.70
N LEU A 21 8.21 -0.19 -2.86
CA LEU A 21 8.93 -1.43 -2.56
C LEU A 21 8.79 -1.81 -1.08
N GLY A 22 9.00 -0.85 -0.17
CA GLY A 22 8.83 -1.06 1.26
C GLY A 22 7.39 -1.45 1.64
N LEU A 23 6.39 -0.77 1.07
CA LEU A 23 4.97 -1.08 1.29
C LEU A 23 4.59 -2.46 0.74
N SER A 24 5.13 -2.86 -0.42
CA SER A 24 4.92 -4.20 -0.97
C SER A 24 5.51 -5.29 -0.07
N LEU A 25 6.74 -5.09 0.42
CA LEU A 25 7.37 -6.00 1.39
C LEU A 25 6.59 -6.07 2.71
N ALA A 26 6.09 -4.93 3.20
CA ALA A 26 5.25 -4.89 4.39
C ALA A 26 3.94 -5.67 4.19
N LEU A 27 3.29 -5.52 3.03
CA LEU A 27 2.07 -6.26 2.70
C LEU A 27 2.32 -7.78 2.66
N LEU A 28 3.46 -8.21 2.08
CA LEU A 28 3.88 -9.61 2.10
C LEU A 28 4.11 -10.12 3.53
N ALA A 29 4.82 -9.35 4.35
CA ALA A 29 5.08 -9.71 5.75
C ALA A 29 3.78 -9.83 6.56
N LEU A 30 2.83 -8.90 6.37
CA LEU A 30 1.51 -8.95 7.00
C LEU A 30 0.72 -10.19 6.54
N GLY A 31 0.75 -10.51 5.24
CA GLY A 31 0.14 -11.72 4.71
C GLY A 31 0.70 -12.99 5.34
N ILE A 32 2.03 -13.10 5.44
CA ILE A 32 2.70 -14.22 6.12
C ILE A 32 2.24 -14.33 7.58
N LYS A 33 2.21 -13.20 8.30
CA LYS A 33 1.76 -13.18 9.70
C LYS A 33 0.30 -13.56 9.87
N PHE A 34 -0.57 -13.09 8.98
CA PHE A 34 -1.99 -13.45 8.98
C PHE A 34 -2.18 -14.97 8.86
N PHE A 35 -1.56 -15.60 7.86
CA PHE A 35 -1.66 -17.05 7.69
C PHE A 35 -1.02 -17.82 8.85
N GLN A 36 0.13 -17.36 9.36
CA GLN A 36 0.78 -17.96 10.52
C GLN A 36 -0.17 -18.00 11.73
N GLU A 37 -0.84 -16.89 12.03
CA GLU A 37 -1.77 -16.77 13.16
C GLU A 37 -3.01 -17.66 12.96
N VAL A 38 -3.55 -17.70 11.73
CA VAL A 38 -4.67 -18.59 11.37
C VAL A 38 -4.31 -20.06 11.60
N PHE A 39 -3.15 -20.51 11.14
CA PHE A 39 -2.70 -21.89 11.34
C PHE A 39 -2.40 -22.21 12.80
N HIS A 40 -2.04 -21.22 13.61
CA HIS A 40 -1.82 -21.39 15.05
C HIS A 40 -3.14 -21.61 15.81
N ILE A 41 -4.20 -20.88 15.45
CA ILE A 41 -5.49 -20.89 16.15
C ILE A 41 -6.42 -22.01 15.73
N LEU A 42 -6.40 -22.40 14.45
CA LEU A 42 -7.23 -23.48 13.90
C LEU A 42 -7.27 -24.75 14.78
N PRO A 43 -6.13 -25.35 15.17
CA PRO A 43 -6.14 -26.54 16.02
C PRO A 43 -6.51 -26.25 17.47
N ALA A 44 -6.33 -25.01 17.94
CA ALA A 44 -6.54 -24.60 19.32
C ALA A 44 -7.97 -24.09 19.60
N VAL A 45 -8.79 -23.86 18.56
CA VAL A 45 -10.08 -23.16 18.65
C VAL A 45 -11.07 -23.79 19.63
N LEU A 46 -11.00 -25.11 19.83
CA LEU A 46 -11.88 -25.86 20.74
C LEU A 46 -11.31 -26.00 22.16
N ALA A 47 -10.05 -25.60 22.37
CA ALA A 47 -9.32 -25.77 23.63
C ALA A 47 -9.01 -24.46 24.35
N ILE A 48 -8.99 -23.32 23.62
CA ILE A 48 -8.73 -22.00 24.20
C ILE A 48 -9.96 -21.39 24.85
N LYS A 49 -9.75 -20.44 25.77
CA LYS A 49 -10.83 -19.68 26.41
C LYS A 49 -11.44 -18.71 25.41
N GLU A 50 -12.73 -18.40 25.59
CA GLU A 50 -13.48 -17.47 24.73
C GLU A 50 -12.81 -16.09 24.64
N ALA A 51 -12.33 -15.55 25.78
CA ALA A 51 -11.65 -14.26 25.80
C ALA A 51 -10.38 -14.24 24.94
N ASP A 52 -9.59 -15.32 25.00
CA ASP A 52 -8.35 -15.43 24.22
C ASP A 52 -8.66 -15.57 22.73
N LEU A 53 -9.70 -16.31 22.36
CA LEU A 53 -10.18 -16.41 20.98
C LEU A 53 -10.56 -15.04 20.42
N VAL A 54 -11.31 -14.24 21.18
CA VAL A 54 -11.71 -12.88 20.76
C VAL A 54 -10.49 -11.99 20.53
N LEU A 55 -9.50 -12.03 21.42
CA LEU A 55 -8.27 -11.24 21.27
C LEU A 55 -7.51 -11.58 19.99
N VAL A 56 -7.41 -12.88 19.67
CA VAL A 56 -6.70 -13.28 18.44
C VAL A 56 -7.48 -12.91 17.19
N VAL A 57 -8.81 -13.03 17.21
CA VAL A 57 -9.65 -12.57 16.10
C VAL A 57 -9.50 -11.05 15.89
N LEU A 58 -9.47 -10.25 16.97
CA LEU A 58 -9.21 -8.81 16.86
C LEU A 58 -7.84 -8.53 16.23
N SER A 59 -6.80 -9.28 16.62
CA SER A 59 -5.48 -9.14 16.01
C SER A 59 -5.48 -9.48 14.50
N LEU A 60 -6.20 -10.53 14.09
CA LEU A 60 -6.37 -10.87 12.67
C LEU A 60 -7.09 -9.76 11.89
N VAL A 61 -8.13 -9.17 12.47
CA VAL A 61 -8.86 -8.04 11.89
C VAL A 61 -7.93 -6.83 11.75
N ASP A 62 -7.14 -6.51 12.77
CA ASP A 62 -6.19 -5.40 12.72
C ASP A 62 -5.15 -5.59 11.61
N ILE A 63 -4.59 -6.79 11.46
CA ILE A 63 -3.65 -7.11 10.36
C ILE A 63 -4.33 -6.89 9.00
N ALA A 64 -5.58 -7.33 8.84
CA ALA A 64 -6.33 -7.15 7.60
C ALA A 64 -6.63 -5.67 7.31
N LEU A 65 -7.00 -4.89 8.33
CA LEU A 65 -7.25 -3.45 8.21
C LEU A 65 -5.99 -2.69 7.82
N VAL A 66 -4.85 -2.99 8.46
CA VAL A 66 -3.54 -2.39 8.11
C VAL A 66 -3.14 -2.76 6.67
N GLY A 67 -3.33 -4.03 6.27
CA GLY A 67 -3.10 -4.45 4.89
C GLY A 67 -3.96 -3.68 3.88
N GLY A 68 -5.25 -3.52 4.17
CA GLY A 68 -6.18 -2.73 3.34
C GLY A 68 -5.76 -1.26 3.25
N LEU A 69 -5.32 -0.66 4.36
CA LEU A 69 -4.81 0.70 4.40
C LEU A 69 -3.56 0.85 3.52
N ILE A 70 -2.62 -0.10 3.60
CA ILE A 70 -1.41 -0.09 2.76
C ILE A 70 -1.79 -0.11 1.28
N VAL A 71 -2.70 -1.00 0.88
CA VAL A 71 -3.17 -1.08 -0.51
C VAL A 71 -3.82 0.23 -0.95
N MET A 72 -4.68 0.82 -0.11
CA MET A 72 -5.30 2.12 -0.40
C MET A 72 -4.25 3.22 -0.60
N VAL A 73 -3.25 3.29 0.28
CA VAL A 73 -2.16 4.28 0.19
C VAL A 73 -1.34 4.07 -1.09
N MET A 74 -1.06 2.82 -1.47
CA MET A 74 -0.34 2.52 -2.71
C MET A 74 -1.12 2.96 -3.96
N LEU A 75 -2.42 2.63 -4.04
CA LEU A 75 -3.26 2.99 -5.19
C LEU A 75 -3.46 4.51 -5.27
N SER A 76 -3.86 5.13 -4.16
CA SER A 76 -4.06 6.58 -4.07
C SER A 76 -2.77 7.35 -4.33
N GLY A 77 -1.63 6.88 -3.81
CA GLY A 77 -0.34 7.48 -4.08
C GLY A 77 0.06 7.38 -5.55
N TYR A 78 -0.20 6.25 -6.20
CA TYR A 78 0.11 6.06 -7.62
C TYR A 78 -0.73 6.98 -8.50
N GLU A 79 -2.04 7.07 -8.25
CA GLU A 79 -2.96 7.95 -8.97
C GLU A 79 -2.59 9.43 -8.81
N ASN A 80 -2.36 9.88 -7.57
CA ASN A 80 -2.13 11.29 -7.26
C ASN A 80 -0.74 11.78 -7.71
N PHE A 81 0.29 10.95 -7.63
CA PHE A 81 1.67 11.38 -7.87
C PHE A 81 2.31 10.82 -9.12
N VAL A 82 1.92 9.65 -9.64
CA VAL A 82 2.53 9.08 -10.85
C VAL A 82 1.65 9.36 -12.06
N SER A 83 0.36 8.98 -11.99
CA SER A 83 -0.58 9.15 -13.09
C SER A 83 -0.81 10.63 -13.44
N ALA A 84 -1.02 11.49 -12.44
CA ALA A 84 -1.21 12.93 -12.67
C ALA A 84 0.02 13.62 -13.31
N ILE A 85 1.24 13.14 -13.03
CA ILE A 85 2.48 13.67 -13.62
C ILE A 85 2.61 13.21 -15.07
N GLU A 86 2.38 11.93 -15.37
CA GLU A 86 2.46 11.40 -16.74
C GLU A 86 1.42 12.04 -17.68
N ILE A 87 0.22 12.36 -17.18
CA ILE A 87 -0.79 13.10 -17.95
C ILE A 87 -0.31 14.52 -18.27
N LYS A 88 0.34 15.22 -17.33
CA LYS A 88 0.89 16.56 -17.58
C LYS A 88 2.03 16.54 -18.60
N GLU A 89 2.95 15.59 -18.48
CA GLU A 89 4.08 15.39 -19.41
C GLU A 89 3.58 15.02 -20.84
N GLY A 90 2.46 14.29 -20.95
CA GLY A 90 1.83 13.93 -22.22
C GLY A 90 0.91 15.00 -22.84
N SER A 91 0.39 15.95 -22.05
CA SER A 91 -0.58 16.95 -22.50
C SER A 91 0.00 18.12 -23.30
N GLU A 92 1.31 18.23 -23.46
CA GLU A 92 1.94 19.17 -24.42
C GLU A 92 1.92 18.67 -25.88
N LYS A 93 1.37 17.48 -26.16
CA LYS A 93 1.01 17.07 -27.52
C LYS A 93 -0.50 17.14 -27.79
N LEU A 94 -1.15 18.21 -27.34
CA LEU A 94 -2.25 18.82 -28.11
C LEU A 94 -1.71 20.01 -28.89
N SER A 95 -0.61 19.77 -29.60
CA SER A 95 -0.10 20.66 -30.61
C SER A 95 -1.04 20.53 -31.81
N TRP A 96 -1.96 21.46 -32.02
CA TRP A 96 -2.45 21.86 -33.36
C TRP A 96 -2.81 20.72 -34.34
N LEU A 97 -3.26 19.55 -33.87
CA LEU A 97 -3.77 18.46 -34.71
C LEU A 97 -5.19 18.82 -35.16
N GLY A 98 -5.30 19.91 -35.95
CA GLY A 98 -6.54 20.40 -36.57
C GLY A 98 -7.55 20.96 -35.60
#